data_AF-Q38BR5-F1
#
_entry.id   AF-Q38BR5-F1
#
_cell.length_a   1.000
_cell.length_b   1.000
_cell.length_c   1.000
_cell.angle_alpha   90.00
_cell.angle_beta   90.00
_cell.angle_gamma   90.00
#
_symmetry.space_group_name_H-M   'P 1'
#
loop_
_entity.id
_entity.type
_entity.pdbx_description
1 polymer ?
#
loop_
_entity_poly.entity_id
_entity_poly.type
_entity_poly.pdbx_seq_one_letter_code
_entity_poly.pdbx_strand_id
1 'polypeptide(L)'
;MRGCAKGIGAIFAADASNHVRGKSVNADESCFGVFQNMHINPFPVRAAIDIGTGGMITMVVARVDAAANAVRNFMYQTQLPLHLESVAAGLGDSSSFVLSEATRADIRNKMRVFHGALRRDNYDGLSERAAVMSWPLCEAADALALAEDLTREFKVDVRVLGKTFNVSMPFCGSVGLSANASQESMEVDVRRGRRCSNACTTAVTGGSESGSVQSFLHHTNRRRKERQAKLDSQREVRTVTDGDRVPNVPAAQQMEQLAFLAHAAVSKCVAPQRLLILAEDCHKGICVLGADTAEPEEVTDDETAANTKGINNNSKDAVTHQGVGSPTGLLVHALPVDLAMAHRLLVTTVQRRSQTTDEGANQRSPNPVLREEFRRLRCLLEEAMHHTLPQWVLDKSNTGGVICGSSFNGGVLNVAARIAQRSSVSLDHLETHAEMHYCGLTDVLMSVNYPNAATVIPCAALASALLRSLDAQRFEYLPEVHIPAALLLQPSLWTYTRRDQVRKALKQKPFYAAGSLRRTFQRPHARENPTAAPTASWQKNKEWNALSYDNSTKGT
;
A
#
# COMPACT_ATOMS: atom_id res chain seq x y z
N MET A 1 -8.02 -20.34 -49.67
CA MET A 1 -9.19 -20.02 -50.52
C MET A 1 -10.39 -19.78 -49.62
N ARG A 2 -11.12 -18.65 -49.83
CA ARG A 2 -12.48 -18.31 -49.34
C ARG A 2 -12.75 -18.59 -47.85
N GLY A 3 -13.04 -17.66 -46.96
CA GLY A 3 -13.66 -16.34 -46.93
C GLY A 3 -14.10 -16.17 -45.45
N CYS A 4 -14.66 -15.08 -44.94
CA CYS A 4 -15.07 -13.80 -45.47
C CYS A 4 -14.99 -12.81 -44.29
N ALA A 5 -14.85 -11.55 -44.67
CA ALA A 5 -14.69 -10.37 -43.84
C ALA A 5 -15.98 -9.89 -43.12
N LYS A 6 -15.77 -8.81 -42.32
CA LYS A 6 -16.70 -7.74 -41.90
C LYS A 6 -17.47 -8.03 -40.59
N GLY A 7 -17.58 -7.09 -39.64
CA GLY A 7 -17.24 -5.68 -39.59
C GLY A 7 -18.02 -4.99 -38.44
N ILE A 8 -17.90 -3.65 -38.39
CA ILE A 8 -18.71 -2.68 -37.61
C ILE A 8 -18.23 -2.50 -36.16
N GLY A 9 -17.90 -1.31 -35.65
CA GLY A 9 -18.25 0.06 -36.08
C GLY A 9 -18.85 0.80 -34.88
N ALA A 10 -18.44 2.05 -34.70
CA ALA A 10 -18.63 2.92 -33.54
C ALA A 10 -20.09 3.31 -33.20
N ILE A 11 -20.22 4.04 -32.07
CA ILE A 11 -21.14 5.17 -31.75
C ILE A 11 -21.95 4.94 -30.47
N PHE A 12 -21.65 5.74 -29.42
CA PHE A 12 -22.68 6.39 -28.58
C PHE A 12 -22.15 7.75 -28.12
N ALA A 13 -22.56 8.79 -28.84
CA ALA A 13 -22.62 10.17 -28.39
C ALA A 13 -24.05 10.66 -28.68
N ALA A 14 -24.76 11.13 -27.65
CA ALA A 14 -25.86 12.11 -27.69
C ALA A 14 -26.32 12.32 -26.24
N ASP A 15 -26.14 13.48 -25.60
CA ASP A 15 -26.81 14.77 -25.80
C ASP A 15 -28.01 14.92 -24.84
N ALA A 16 -27.90 15.90 -23.93
CA ALA A 16 -29.02 16.53 -23.22
C ALA A 16 -28.50 17.76 -22.47
N SER A 17 -28.48 18.88 -23.18
CA SER A 17 -28.49 20.22 -22.62
C SER A 17 -29.62 20.39 -21.60
N ASN A 18 -29.33 20.95 -20.42
CA ASN A 18 -30.32 21.71 -19.68
C ASN A 18 -29.64 22.86 -18.92
N HIS A 19 -29.99 24.07 -19.35
CA HIS A 19 -29.73 25.33 -18.69
C HIS A 19 -30.44 25.37 -17.33
N VAL A 20 -29.68 25.48 -16.24
CA VAL A 20 -30.17 26.09 -14.99
C VAL A 20 -29.08 27.02 -14.45
N ARG A 21 -29.37 28.33 -14.52
CA ARG A 21 -28.67 29.38 -13.78
C ARG A 21 -28.79 29.08 -12.28
N GLY A 22 -27.68 28.80 -11.62
CA GLY A 22 -27.62 28.59 -10.17
C GLY A 22 -26.31 29.10 -9.60
N LYS A 23 -26.40 30.23 -8.90
CA LYS A 23 -25.44 30.93 -8.03
C LYS A 23 -24.04 30.31 -7.82
N SER A 24 -23.05 31.13 -8.20
CA SER A 24 -21.64 31.08 -7.84
C SER A 24 -21.39 30.92 -6.33
N VAL A 25 -20.86 29.77 -5.93
CA VAL A 25 -20.14 29.58 -4.66
C VAL A 25 -19.01 28.60 -4.95
N ASN A 26 -17.76 29.02 -4.69
CA ASN A 26 -16.51 28.25 -4.69
C ASN A 26 -15.84 27.91 -6.04
N ALA A 27 -15.27 28.93 -6.69
CA ALA A 27 -14.32 28.79 -7.81
C ALA A 27 -12.83 28.94 -7.39
N ASP A 28 -12.51 28.88 -6.09
CA ASP A 28 -11.19 29.26 -5.56
C ASP A 28 -10.17 28.11 -5.40
N GLU A 29 -10.46 26.89 -5.85
CA GLU A 29 -9.51 25.76 -5.73
C GLU A 29 -8.55 25.59 -6.93
N SER A 30 -8.67 26.42 -7.97
CA SER A 30 -7.89 26.28 -9.20
C SER A 30 -6.68 27.23 -9.27
N CYS A 31 -5.67 27.11 -8.39
CA CYS A 31 -4.36 27.77 -8.63
C CYS A 31 -3.20 27.22 -7.76
N PHE A 32 -2.46 26.23 -8.29
CA PHE A 32 -1.14 25.82 -7.78
C PHE A 32 -0.12 25.73 -8.93
N GLY A 33 0.72 26.76 -9.08
CA GLY A 33 1.67 26.99 -10.18
C GLY A 33 2.95 26.16 -10.25
N VAL A 34 3.07 25.05 -9.52
CA VAL A 34 4.18 24.08 -9.73
C VAL A 34 3.74 22.87 -10.57
N PHE A 35 2.43 22.66 -10.71
CA PHE A 35 1.85 21.51 -11.41
C PHE A 35 0.77 21.92 -12.42
N GLN A 36 0.71 23.20 -12.81
CA GLN A 36 -0.31 23.72 -13.73
C GLN A 36 -0.37 22.97 -15.08
N ASN A 37 0.72 22.28 -15.46
CA ASN A 37 0.80 21.53 -16.72
C ASN A 37 0.68 20.00 -16.58
N MET A 38 0.49 19.46 -15.37
CA MET A 38 0.28 18.02 -15.16
C MET A 38 -1.13 17.75 -14.62
N HIS A 39 -2.04 17.37 -15.52
CA HIS A 39 -3.34 16.82 -15.17
C HIS A 39 -3.12 15.42 -14.56
N ILE A 40 -3.09 15.32 -13.23
CA ILE A 40 -3.05 14.00 -12.58
C ILE A 40 -4.44 13.43 -12.62
N ASN A 41 -4.57 12.31 -13.31
CA ASN A 41 -5.81 11.56 -13.37
C ASN A 41 -6.11 10.99 -11.97
N PRO A 42 -7.29 11.26 -11.37
CA PRO A 42 -7.69 10.64 -10.10
C PRO A 42 -7.86 9.12 -10.23
N PHE A 43 -8.05 8.62 -11.46
CA PHE A 43 -8.17 7.19 -11.77
C PHE A 43 -7.06 6.71 -12.70
N PRO A 44 -5.78 6.75 -12.26
CA PRO A 44 -4.67 6.33 -13.11
C PRO A 44 -4.73 4.83 -13.38
N VAL A 45 -4.09 4.41 -14.46
CA VAL A 45 -3.78 3.01 -14.69
C VAL A 45 -2.32 2.79 -14.29
N ARG A 46 -2.11 1.84 -13.38
CA ARG A 46 -0.81 1.53 -12.77
C ARG A 46 -0.38 0.13 -13.20
N ALA A 47 0.90 -0.05 -13.47
CA ALA A 47 1.53 -1.35 -13.52
C ALA A 47 2.48 -1.51 -12.34
N ALA A 48 2.29 -2.56 -11.57
CA ALA A 48 3.17 -2.95 -10.49
C ALA A 48 3.85 -4.27 -10.82
N ILE A 49 5.15 -4.37 -10.53
CA ILE A 49 5.95 -5.57 -10.71
C ILE A 49 6.57 -5.95 -9.36
N ASP A 50 6.41 -7.21 -8.98
CA ASP A 50 7.08 -7.82 -7.85
C ASP A 50 8.14 -8.80 -8.36
N ILE A 51 9.35 -8.72 -7.80
CA ILE A 51 10.49 -9.56 -8.18
C ILE A 51 10.97 -10.29 -6.92
N GLY A 52 10.61 -11.57 -6.79
CA GLY A 52 11.21 -12.45 -5.76
C GLY A 52 10.22 -13.32 -5.00
N THR A 53 9.01 -12.85 -4.72
CA THR A 53 8.06 -13.59 -3.88
C THR A 53 7.77 -14.97 -4.47
N GLY A 54 8.01 -16.03 -3.67
CA GLY A 54 7.78 -17.42 -4.09
C GLY A 54 8.68 -17.89 -5.23
N GLY A 55 9.79 -17.21 -5.51
CA GLY A 55 10.65 -17.52 -6.65
C GLY A 55 10.08 -17.08 -8.00
N MET A 56 9.14 -16.14 -8.00
CA MET A 56 8.46 -15.64 -9.20
C MET A 56 8.78 -14.16 -9.44
N ILE A 57 8.63 -13.74 -10.68
CA ILE A 57 8.40 -12.34 -11.04
C ILE A 57 6.97 -12.21 -11.52
N THR A 58 6.22 -11.26 -10.95
CA THR A 58 4.78 -11.12 -11.18
C THR A 58 4.45 -9.67 -11.52
N MET A 59 3.61 -9.46 -12.53
CA MET A 59 3.14 -8.14 -12.93
C MET A 59 1.62 -8.07 -12.86
N VAL A 60 1.11 -6.96 -12.34
CA VAL A 60 -0.32 -6.64 -12.31
C VAL A 60 -0.54 -5.24 -12.87
N VAL A 61 -1.54 -5.11 -13.75
CA VAL A 61 -2.03 -3.84 -14.29
C VAL A 61 -3.46 -3.63 -13.83
N ALA A 62 -3.73 -2.46 -13.26
CA ALA A 62 -5.06 -2.13 -12.78
C ALA A 62 -5.37 -0.64 -12.90
N ARG A 63 -6.66 -0.34 -12.97
CA ARG A 63 -7.19 1.00 -12.73
C ARG A 63 -7.41 1.19 -11.23
N VAL A 64 -6.83 2.25 -10.68
CA VAL A 64 -6.82 2.54 -9.25
C VAL A 64 -7.55 3.84 -8.99
N ASP A 65 -8.23 3.96 -7.85
CA ASP A 65 -8.63 5.24 -7.28
C ASP A 65 -7.47 5.77 -6.43
N ALA A 66 -6.78 6.80 -6.93
CA ALA A 66 -5.59 7.32 -6.28
C ALA A 66 -5.90 8.11 -5.01
N ALA A 67 -7.13 8.62 -4.85
CA ALA A 67 -7.54 9.34 -3.64
C ALA A 67 -7.83 8.36 -2.49
N ALA A 68 -8.49 7.25 -2.81
CA ALA A 68 -8.81 6.21 -1.82
C ALA A 68 -7.71 5.15 -1.62
N ASN A 69 -6.66 5.16 -2.46
CA ASN A 69 -5.66 4.09 -2.54
C ASN A 69 -6.32 2.71 -2.66
N ALA A 70 -7.26 2.56 -3.59
CA ALA A 70 -8.06 1.35 -3.77
C ALA A 70 -8.09 0.91 -5.24
N VAL A 71 -8.06 -0.41 -5.50
CA VAL A 71 -8.18 -0.93 -6.87
C VAL A 71 -9.65 -0.91 -7.31
N ARG A 72 -9.92 -0.29 -8.45
CA ARG A 72 -11.26 -0.31 -9.07
C ARG A 72 -11.43 -1.54 -9.96
N ASN A 73 -10.45 -1.79 -10.83
CA ASN A 73 -10.51 -2.93 -11.75
C ASN A 73 -9.12 -3.43 -12.14
N PHE A 74 -8.90 -4.73 -12.02
CA PHE A 74 -7.75 -5.42 -12.59
C PHE A 74 -7.94 -5.55 -14.10
N MET A 75 -6.88 -5.31 -14.86
CA MET A 75 -6.90 -5.31 -16.31
C MET A 75 -6.03 -6.44 -16.88
N TYR A 76 -4.90 -6.71 -16.22
CA TYR A 76 -3.96 -7.73 -16.66
C TYR A 76 -3.13 -8.25 -15.48
N GLN A 77 -2.82 -9.53 -15.49
CA GLN A 77 -1.96 -10.19 -14.50
C GLN A 77 -1.15 -11.29 -15.20
N THR A 78 0.13 -11.40 -14.86
CA THR A 78 1.01 -12.44 -15.38
C THR A 78 2.13 -12.73 -14.38
N GLN A 79 2.64 -13.96 -14.40
CA GLN A 79 3.75 -14.41 -13.56
C GLN A 79 4.70 -15.30 -14.35
N LEU A 80 6.00 -15.23 -14.04
CA LEU A 80 7.04 -16.05 -14.65
C LEU A 80 7.99 -16.59 -13.55
N PRO A 81 8.39 -17.86 -13.61
CA PRO A 81 9.28 -18.45 -12.60
C PRO A 81 10.72 -18.00 -12.77
N LEU A 82 11.36 -17.50 -11.71
CA LEU A 82 12.75 -17.06 -11.73
C LEU A 82 13.73 -18.24 -11.61
N HIS A 83 14.85 -18.15 -12.32
CA HIS A 83 15.99 -19.04 -12.14
C HIS A 83 16.87 -18.51 -11.01
N LEU A 84 16.71 -19.07 -9.81
CA LEU A 84 17.40 -18.60 -8.61
C LEU A 84 18.62 -19.47 -8.31
N GLU A 85 19.80 -18.89 -8.49
CA GLU A 85 21.09 -19.45 -8.07
C GLU A 85 21.82 -18.38 -7.26
N SER A 86 22.22 -18.72 -6.05
CA SER A 86 23.02 -17.84 -5.18
C SER A 86 24.49 -18.23 -5.25
N VAL A 87 25.35 -17.22 -5.16
CA VAL A 87 26.78 -17.41 -4.91
C VAL A 87 27.03 -16.98 -3.47
N ALA A 88 27.59 -17.87 -2.65
CA ALA A 88 27.96 -17.51 -1.29
C ALA A 88 28.97 -16.35 -1.34
N ALA A 89 28.65 -15.23 -0.67
CA ALA A 89 29.62 -14.17 -0.48
C ALA A 89 30.77 -14.76 0.38
N GLY A 90 31.99 -14.77 -0.15
CA GLY A 90 33.12 -15.48 0.46
C GLY A 90 33.34 -15.11 1.94
N LEU A 91 33.45 -16.14 2.78
CA LEU A 91 34.06 -16.20 4.12
C LEU A 91 34.16 -14.87 4.90
N GLY A 92 33.04 -14.46 5.51
CA GLY A 92 32.97 -13.39 6.51
C GLY A 92 31.55 -13.29 7.06
N ASP A 93 31.41 -13.19 8.38
CA ASP A 93 30.18 -13.37 9.15
C ASP A 93 28.88 -12.76 8.58
N SER A 94 27.77 -13.46 8.88
CA SER A 94 26.35 -13.10 8.75
C SER A 94 25.73 -13.11 7.34
N SER A 95 25.06 -14.23 7.02
CA SER A 95 23.89 -14.47 6.11
C SER A 95 23.77 -13.74 4.77
N SER A 96 24.78 -13.02 4.31
CA SER A 96 24.74 -12.27 3.06
C SER A 96 25.06 -13.18 1.88
N PHE A 97 24.20 -13.17 0.87
CA PHE A 97 24.43 -13.83 -0.41
C PHE A 97 24.43 -12.79 -1.53
N VAL A 98 25.04 -13.16 -2.65
CA VAL A 98 25.05 -12.36 -3.88
C VAL A 98 24.29 -13.13 -4.95
N LEU A 99 23.51 -12.41 -5.77
CA LEU A 99 22.78 -13.02 -6.88
C LEU A 99 23.76 -13.47 -7.96
N SER A 100 23.64 -14.70 -8.45
CA SER A 100 24.43 -15.15 -9.60
C SER A 100 24.15 -14.29 -10.84
N GLU A 101 25.12 -14.16 -11.74
CA GLU A 101 24.90 -13.44 -13.00
C GLU A 101 23.82 -14.12 -13.86
N ALA A 102 23.64 -15.45 -13.73
CA ALA A 102 22.55 -16.18 -14.36
C ALA A 102 21.18 -15.68 -13.88
N THR A 103 20.99 -15.55 -12.55
CA THR A 103 19.77 -14.98 -11.96
C THR A 103 19.57 -13.52 -12.37
N ARG A 104 20.63 -12.70 -12.39
CA ARG A 104 20.55 -11.30 -12.83
C ARG A 104 20.13 -11.18 -14.30
N ALA A 105 20.72 -12.00 -15.18
CA ALA A 105 20.35 -12.06 -16.59
C ALA A 105 18.91 -12.54 -16.79
N ASP A 106 18.47 -13.52 -16.00
CA ASP A 106 17.11 -14.04 -16.05
C ASP A 106 16.05 -12.99 -15.63
N ILE A 107 16.29 -12.27 -14.54
CA ILE A 107 15.44 -11.14 -14.11
C ILE A 107 15.33 -10.09 -15.23
N ARG A 108 16.46 -9.68 -15.83
CA ARG A 108 16.47 -8.72 -16.96
C ARG A 108 15.66 -9.26 -18.15
N ASN A 109 15.83 -10.52 -18.52
CA ASN A 109 15.10 -11.14 -19.62
C ASN A 109 13.58 -11.13 -19.37
N LYS A 110 13.14 -11.49 -18.17
CA LYS A 110 11.71 -11.50 -17.82
C LYS A 110 11.11 -10.10 -17.70
N MET A 111 11.87 -9.13 -17.21
CA MET A 111 11.48 -7.71 -17.30
C MET A 111 11.25 -7.29 -18.75
N ARG A 112 12.11 -7.67 -19.70
CA ARG A 112 11.88 -7.40 -21.14
C ARG A 112 10.59 -8.03 -21.65
N VAL A 113 10.27 -9.26 -21.21
CA VAL A 113 9.00 -9.94 -21.56
C VAL A 113 7.80 -9.15 -21.05
N PHE A 114 7.81 -8.71 -19.79
CA PHE A 114 6.73 -7.91 -19.20
C PHE A 114 6.53 -6.58 -19.91
N HIS A 115 7.62 -5.87 -20.22
CA HIS A 115 7.55 -4.65 -21.02
C HIS A 115 7.02 -4.92 -22.45
N GLY A 116 7.37 -6.06 -23.04
CA GLY A 116 6.81 -6.53 -24.30
C GLY A 116 5.30 -6.78 -24.22
N ALA A 117 4.81 -7.39 -23.14
CA ALA A 117 3.37 -7.61 -22.90
C ALA A 117 2.61 -6.28 -22.76
N LEU A 118 3.13 -5.34 -21.95
CA LEU A 118 2.54 -4.00 -21.82
C LEU A 118 2.42 -3.28 -23.17
N ARG A 119 3.41 -3.44 -24.06
CA ARG A 119 3.36 -2.87 -25.42
C ARG A 119 2.31 -3.52 -26.30
N ARG A 120 2.23 -4.85 -26.28
CA ARG A 120 1.31 -5.63 -27.13
C ARG A 120 -0.15 -5.34 -26.79
N ASP A 121 -0.46 -5.21 -25.51
CA ASP A 121 -1.84 -5.02 -25.03
C ASP A 121 -2.26 -3.54 -24.98
N ASN A 122 -1.51 -2.65 -25.65
CA ASN A 122 -1.73 -1.20 -25.67
C ASN A 122 -1.77 -0.56 -24.27
N TYR A 123 -1.08 -1.17 -23.30
CA TYR A 123 -0.72 -0.56 -22.03
C TYR A 123 0.60 0.23 -22.15
N ASP A 124 1.08 0.48 -23.38
CA ASP A 124 2.16 1.44 -23.56
C ASP A 124 1.64 2.87 -23.39
N GLY A 125 2.30 3.66 -22.56
CA GLY A 125 1.79 4.96 -22.11
C GLY A 125 0.96 4.94 -20.83
N LEU A 126 0.90 3.80 -20.11
CA LEU A 126 0.44 3.77 -18.72
C LEU A 126 1.06 4.92 -17.92
N SER A 127 0.23 5.61 -17.14
CA SER A 127 0.62 6.81 -16.41
C SER A 127 1.72 6.56 -15.40
N GLU A 128 1.76 5.37 -14.79
CA GLU A 128 2.68 5.06 -13.70
C GLU A 128 3.08 3.57 -13.73
N ARG A 129 4.38 3.31 -13.56
CA ARG A 129 4.97 1.96 -13.49
C ARG A 129 5.98 1.92 -12.35
N ALA A 130 5.92 0.90 -11.51
CA ALA A 130 6.88 0.69 -10.43
C ALA A 130 7.17 -0.80 -10.27
N ALA A 131 8.37 -1.11 -9.78
CA ALA A 131 8.76 -2.47 -9.45
C ALA A 131 9.37 -2.52 -8.05
N VAL A 132 9.17 -3.63 -7.34
CA VAL A 132 9.80 -3.87 -6.04
C VAL A 132 10.50 -5.22 -6.08
N MET A 133 11.76 -5.24 -5.65
CA MET A 133 12.48 -6.44 -5.28
C MET A 133 12.10 -6.82 -3.85
N SER A 134 11.40 -7.95 -3.72
CA SER A 134 10.83 -8.45 -2.47
C SER A 134 11.65 -9.59 -1.88
N TRP A 135 11.19 -10.13 -0.76
CA TRP A 135 11.86 -11.22 -0.06
C TRP A 135 11.77 -12.53 -0.88
N PRO A 136 12.85 -13.33 -0.97
CA PRO A 136 14.14 -13.18 -0.28
C PRO A 136 15.18 -12.34 -1.05
N LEU A 137 14.93 -11.96 -2.30
CA LEU A 137 15.93 -11.25 -3.14
C LEU A 137 16.37 -9.90 -2.57
N CYS A 138 15.51 -9.24 -1.77
CA CYS A 138 15.87 -7.99 -1.11
C CYS A 138 17.03 -8.13 -0.12
N GLU A 139 17.29 -9.34 0.41
CA GLU A 139 18.38 -9.62 1.35
C GLU A 139 19.75 -9.72 0.67
N ALA A 140 19.80 -9.92 -0.66
CA ALA A 140 21.06 -10.00 -1.38
C ALA A 140 21.89 -8.72 -1.21
N ALA A 141 23.21 -8.88 -1.06
CA ALA A 141 24.13 -7.76 -0.85
C ALA A 141 24.15 -6.80 -2.06
N ASP A 142 23.98 -7.34 -3.27
CA ASP A 142 23.96 -6.61 -4.54
C ASP A 142 22.55 -6.18 -5.00
N ALA A 143 21.50 -6.42 -4.19
CA ALA A 143 20.12 -6.10 -4.56
C ALA A 143 19.92 -4.63 -4.96
N LEU A 144 20.57 -3.69 -4.25
CA LEU A 144 20.47 -2.25 -4.55
C LEU A 144 21.12 -1.92 -5.90
N ALA A 145 22.31 -2.45 -6.17
CA ALA A 145 23.01 -2.24 -7.43
C ALA A 145 22.21 -2.80 -8.61
N LEU A 146 21.60 -3.98 -8.44
CA LEU A 146 20.72 -4.55 -9.46
C LEU A 146 19.46 -3.70 -9.67
N ALA A 147 18.83 -3.18 -8.61
CA ALA A 147 17.65 -2.31 -8.74
C ALA A 147 17.98 -1.02 -9.50
N GLU A 148 19.14 -0.41 -9.26
CA GLU A 148 19.61 0.77 -10.01
C GLU A 148 19.85 0.46 -11.49
N ASP A 149 20.48 -0.68 -11.79
CA ASP A 149 20.70 -1.15 -13.15
C ASP A 149 19.37 -1.35 -13.89
N LEU A 150 18.41 -2.03 -13.26
CA LEU A 150 17.07 -2.26 -13.83
C LEU A 150 16.31 -0.95 -14.02
N THR A 151 16.40 -0.03 -13.05
CA THR A 151 15.79 1.31 -13.16
C THR A 151 16.31 2.06 -14.38
N ARG A 152 17.64 2.04 -14.59
CA ARG A 152 18.29 2.69 -15.72
C ARG A 152 17.94 2.02 -17.06
N GLU A 153 17.91 0.69 -17.10
CA GLU A 153 17.64 -0.07 -18.33
C GLU A 153 16.18 0.05 -18.79
N PHE A 154 15.22 -0.11 -17.86
CA PHE A 154 13.80 -0.21 -18.17
C PHE A 154 13.02 1.10 -18.01
N LYS A 155 13.62 2.14 -17.41
CA LYS A 155 12.97 3.42 -17.06
C LYS A 155 11.74 3.22 -16.17
N VAL A 156 11.83 2.27 -15.24
CA VAL A 156 10.82 1.98 -14.21
C VAL A 156 11.47 2.23 -12.86
N ASP A 157 10.75 2.82 -11.90
CA ASP A 157 11.26 2.96 -10.54
C ASP A 157 11.31 1.60 -9.86
N VAL A 158 12.50 0.98 -9.79
CA VAL A 158 12.74 -0.30 -9.13
C VAL A 158 13.29 -0.05 -7.73
N ARG A 159 12.55 -0.47 -6.71
CA ARG A 159 12.94 -0.31 -5.30
C ARG A 159 13.17 -1.66 -4.63
N VAL A 160 13.84 -1.63 -3.48
CA VAL A 160 14.19 -2.83 -2.70
C VAL A 160 13.52 -2.75 -1.34
N LEU A 161 12.73 -3.78 -1.02
CA LEU A 161 12.00 -3.89 0.24
C LEU A 161 12.94 -3.81 1.46
N GLY A 162 12.58 -2.98 2.44
CA GLY A 162 13.37 -2.74 3.65
C GLY A 162 14.62 -1.87 3.46
N LYS A 163 14.97 -1.49 2.23
CA LYS A 163 16.16 -0.66 1.93
C LYS A 163 15.76 0.68 1.30
N THR A 164 15.17 0.66 0.10
CA THR A 164 14.69 1.87 -0.61
C THR A 164 13.16 1.95 -0.68
N PHE A 165 12.46 0.92 -0.21
CA PHE A 165 11.02 0.90 -0.09
C PHE A 165 10.62 0.28 1.25
N ASN A 166 9.78 1.00 2.01
CA ASN A 166 9.13 0.49 3.20
C ASN A 166 7.62 0.50 2.98
N VAL A 167 6.95 -0.53 3.49
CA VAL A 167 5.50 -0.68 3.38
C VAL A 167 4.81 0.33 4.28
N SER A 168 3.91 1.12 3.70
CA SER A 168 3.05 2.03 4.46
C SER A 168 1.65 1.43 4.65
N MET A 169 1.12 1.55 5.86
CA MET A 169 -0.24 1.17 6.23
C MET A 169 -1.04 2.45 6.51
N PRO A 170 -1.55 3.15 5.47
CA PRO A 170 -2.06 4.53 5.59
C PRO A 170 -3.34 4.66 6.45
N PHE A 171 -3.98 3.55 6.81
CA PHE A 171 -5.18 3.48 7.63
C PHE A 171 -4.90 3.07 9.09
N CYS A 172 -3.67 2.65 9.40
CA CYS A 172 -3.24 2.47 10.77
C CYS A 172 -2.76 3.83 11.25
N GLY A 173 -3.47 4.42 12.22
CA GLY A 173 -3.06 5.68 12.86
C GLY A 173 -1.58 5.58 13.23
N SER A 174 -0.80 6.59 12.83
CA SER A 174 0.59 6.72 13.26
C SER A 174 0.60 6.67 14.78
N VAL A 175 0.98 5.52 15.36
CA VAL A 175 1.27 5.41 16.79
C VAL A 175 2.19 6.56 17.13
N GLY A 176 1.70 7.45 17.99
CA GLY A 176 2.20 8.80 18.15
C GLY A 176 3.71 8.88 18.33
N LEU A 177 4.38 9.47 17.32
CA LEU A 177 5.32 10.52 17.64
C LEU A 177 4.48 11.79 17.82
N SER A 178 3.93 11.94 19.03
CA SER A 178 3.49 13.22 19.53
C SER A 178 4.62 14.21 19.28
N ALA A 179 4.43 15.09 18.30
CA ALA A 179 5.21 16.30 18.14
C ALA A 179 4.82 17.31 19.24
N ASN A 180 4.90 16.87 20.50
CA ASN A 180 5.04 17.73 21.67
C ASN A 180 6.52 17.87 22.04
N ALA A 181 7.37 18.05 21.02
CA ALA A 181 8.74 18.48 21.19
C ALA A 181 8.83 19.98 20.89
N SER A 182 8.75 20.77 21.95
CA SER A 182 9.22 22.16 22.05
C SER A 182 8.49 23.23 21.22
N GLN A 183 7.26 23.55 21.63
CA GLN A 183 6.70 24.90 21.47
C GLN A 183 6.67 25.61 22.84
N GLU A 184 7.78 25.53 23.59
CA GLU A 184 8.02 26.31 24.81
C GLU A 184 9.51 26.67 24.87
N SER A 185 9.87 27.84 24.34
CA SER A 185 11.07 28.57 24.80
C SER A 185 11.01 30.03 24.32
N MET A 186 10.57 30.86 25.26
CA MET A 186 11.01 32.24 25.48
C MET A 186 10.62 33.31 24.46
N GLU A 187 9.38 33.80 24.62
CA GLU A 187 9.17 35.23 24.81
C GLU A 187 9.85 35.67 26.12
N VAL A 188 11.04 36.30 26.05
CA VAL A 188 11.52 37.27 27.07
C VAL A 188 12.37 38.33 26.37
N ASP A 189 11.70 39.39 25.94
CA ASP A 189 11.99 40.79 26.27
C ASP A 189 13.43 41.13 26.75
N VAL A 190 14.27 41.71 25.89
CA VAL A 190 15.27 42.72 26.30
C VAL A 190 15.46 43.76 25.19
N ARG A 191 14.64 44.81 25.26
CA ARG A 191 15.02 46.15 24.80
C ARG A 191 16.19 46.66 25.63
N ARG A 192 17.39 46.79 25.04
CA ARG A 192 18.35 47.81 25.49
C ARG A 192 19.28 48.22 24.35
N GLY A 193 19.03 49.42 23.85
CA GLY A 193 19.95 50.09 22.95
C GLY A 193 21.28 50.42 23.64
N ARG A 194 22.35 50.42 22.86
CA ARG A 194 23.47 51.33 23.11
C ARG A 194 24.12 51.75 21.80
N ARG A 195 23.79 53.00 21.49
CA ARG A 195 24.48 54.00 20.68
C ARG A 195 26.01 53.87 20.61
N CYS A 196 26.48 54.28 19.41
CA CYS A 196 27.51 55.28 19.15
C CYS A 196 28.97 54.88 18.82
N SER A 197 29.39 55.56 17.75
CA SER A 197 30.66 56.25 17.49
C SER A 197 31.86 55.48 16.95
N ASN A 198 32.08 55.68 15.64
CA ASN A 198 33.26 56.28 15.02
C ASN A 198 34.64 55.90 15.57
N ALA A 199 35.46 55.28 14.73
CA ALA A 199 36.85 55.67 14.61
C ALA A 199 37.32 55.53 13.16
N CYS A 200 37.70 56.69 12.63
CA CYS A 200 38.31 56.98 11.34
C CYS A 200 39.68 56.32 11.21
N THR A 201 40.12 56.03 9.99
CA THR A 201 41.46 56.41 9.51
C THR A 201 41.60 56.15 8.01
N THR A 202 41.40 57.23 7.26
CA THR A 202 41.94 57.46 5.91
C THR A 202 43.47 57.52 5.95
N ALA A 203 44.15 56.79 5.05
CA ALA A 203 45.50 57.11 4.60
C ALA A 203 45.71 56.59 3.17
N VAL A 204 45.33 57.45 2.23
CA VAL A 204 46.05 57.93 1.04
C VAL A 204 47.18 57.06 0.44
N THR A 205 47.18 57.08 -0.90
CA THR A 205 48.30 56.92 -1.86
C THR A 205 48.77 55.52 -2.26
N GLY A 206 48.57 55.22 -3.54
CA GLY A 206 49.63 54.61 -4.35
C GLY A 206 49.24 53.42 -5.22
N GLY A 207 48.86 53.70 -6.47
CA GLY A 207 49.41 52.95 -7.61
C GLY A 207 48.69 51.66 -8.08
N SER A 208 48.54 51.62 -9.41
CA SER A 208 48.27 50.44 -10.25
C SER A 208 46.82 50.03 -10.48
N GLU A 209 46.19 50.81 -11.36
CA GLU A 209 45.03 50.47 -12.17
C GLU A 209 45.33 49.25 -13.06
N SER A 210 45.17 48.03 -12.53
CA SER A 210 45.20 46.81 -13.37
C SER A 210 44.43 45.62 -12.79
N GLY A 211 43.87 45.74 -11.58
CA GLY A 211 43.42 44.58 -10.80
C GLY A 211 41.92 44.39 -10.61
N SER A 212 41.02 45.26 -11.11
CA SER A 212 39.61 45.20 -10.70
C SER A 212 38.83 44.03 -11.30
N VAL A 213 39.15 43.61 -12.53
CA VAL A 213 38.49 42.46 -13.17
C VAL A 213 39.09 41.13 -12.67
N GLN A 214 40.41 41.04 -12.50
CA GLN A 214 41.05 39.84 -11.94
C GLN A 214 40.64 39.61 -10.48
N SER A 215 40.57 40.65 -9.66
CA SER A 215 40.07 40.51 -8.26
C SER A 215 38.60 40.11 -8.22
N PHE A 216 37.76 40.64 -9.12
CA PHE A 216 36.36 40.22 -9.25
C PHE A 216 36.22 38.76 -9.74
N LEU A 217 37.02 38.34 -10.73
CA LEU A 217 37.05 36.94 -11.21
C LEU A 217 37.54 35.98 -10.14
N HIS A 218 38.57 36.36 -9.36
CA HIS A 218 39.01 35.56 -8.21
C HIS A 218 37.92 35.45 -7.14
N HIS A 219 37.21 36.53 -6.84
CA HIS A 219 36.14 36.52 -5.84
C HIS A 219 34.92 35.68 -6.29
N THR A 220 34.54 35.77 -7.57
CA THR A 220 33.46 34.96 -8.14
C THR A 220 33.83 33.48 -8.26
N ASN A 221 35.05 33.14 -8.66
CA ASN A 221 35.55 31.76 -8.69
C ASN A 221 35.64 31.15 -7.29
N ARG A 222 36.06 31.92 -6.28
CA ARG A 222 36.06 31.48 -4.88
C ARG A 222 34.64 31.16 -4.39
N ARG A 223 33.66 32.04 -4.66
CA ARG A 223 32.24 31.77 -4.34
C ARG A 223 31.68 30.54 -5.05
N ARG A 224 32.12 30.26 -6.28
CA ARG A 224 31.70 29.07 -7.04
C ARG A 224 32.30 27.79 -6.44
N LYS A 225 33.58 27.81 -6.07
CA LYS A 225 34.24 26.69 -5.36
C LYS A 225 33.62 26.45 -3.98
N GLU A 226 33.30 27.50 -3.22
CA GLU A 226 32.62 27.36 -1.92
C GLU A 226 31.20 26.78 -2.07
N ARG A 227 30.47 27.12 -3.14
CA ARG A 227 29.17 26.51 -3.46
C ARG A 227 29.29 25.07 -3.92
N GLN A 228 30.31 24.75 -4.71
CA GLN A 228 30.57 23.38 -5.16
C GLN A 228 30.99 22.50 -3.98
N ALA A 229 31.88 22.98 -3.11
CA ALA A 229 32.25 22.30 -1.88
C ALA A 229 31.06 22.10 -0.94
N LYS A 230 30.12 23.06 -0.87
CA LYS A 230 28.85 22.88 -0.14
C LYS A 230 27.91 21.86 -0.79
N LEU A 231 27.91 21.74 -2.11
CA LEU A 231 27.11 20.73 -2.83
C LEU A 231 27.71 19.34 -2.75
N ASP A 232 29.04 19.23 -2.77
CA ASP A 232 29.77 17.97 -2.65
C ASP A 232 29.77 17.49 -1.20
N SER A 233 29.91 18.38 -0.21
CA SER A 233 29.63 18.04 1.20
C SER A 233 28.14 17.76 1.47
N GLN A 234 27.20 18.38 0.75
CA GLN A 234 25.79 17.94 0.78
C GLN A 234 25.53 16.63 0.02
N ARG A 235 26.43 16.19 -0.86
CA ARG A 235 26.35 14.88 -1.54
C ARG A 235 27.04 13.77 -0.75
N GLU A 236 28.13 14.06 -0.06
CA GLU A 236 28.80 13.14 0.86
C GLU A 236 28.11 13.04 2.23
N VAL A 237 27.35 14.06 2.67
CA VAL A 237 26.54 14.00 3.91
C VAL A 237 25.10 13.51 3.64
N ARG A 238 24.71 13.22 2.40
CA ARG A 238 23.41 12.57 2.09
C ARG A 238 23.42 11.03 2.17
N THR A 239 24.49 10.46 2.72
CA THR A 239 24.50 9.09 3.29
C THR A 239 24.44 9.09 4.82
N VAL A 240 24.12 10.23 5.43
CA VAL A 240 23.91 10.38 6.88
C VAL A 240 22.42 10.54 7.15
N THR A 241 21.81 9.45 7.62
CA THR A 241 20.71 9.43 8.60
C THR A 241 19.86 10.71 8.69
N ASP A 242 18.99 10.91 7.70
CA ASP A 242 17.76 11.70 7.86
C ASP A 242 16.71 10.65 8.27
N GLY A 243 16.29 10.56 9.52
CA GLY A 243 15.64 11.66 10.22
C GLY A 243 14.16 11.36 10.46
N ASP A 244 13.81 10.09 10.67
CA ASP A 244 12.84 9.64 11.68
C ASP A 244 13.06 8.14 11.85
N ARG A 245 13.37 7.68 13.06
CA ARG A 245 13.55 6.24 13.36
C ARG A 245 12.17 5.57 13.32
N VAL A 246 11.65 5.33 12.13
CA VAL A 246 10.62 4.30 11.93
C VAL A 246 11.27 2.99 12.38
N PRO A 247 10.68 2.23 13.32
CA PRO A 247 11.23 0.95 13.73
C PRO A 247 11.48 0.11 12.47
N ASN A 248 12.70 -0.40 12.31
CA ASN A 248 13.08 -1.24 11.17
C ASN A 248 12.27 -2.55 11.24
N VAL A 249 11.06 -2.53 10.72
CA VAL A 249 10.22 -3.71 10.55
C VAL A 249 10.97 -4.66 9.62
N PRO A 250 11.31 -5.90 10.07
CA PRO A 250 12.01 -6.87 9.24
C PRO A 250 11.30 -7.10 7.90
N ALA A 251 12.06 -7.38 6.84
CA ALA A 251 11.50 -7.58 5.49
C ALA A 251 10.38 -8.65 5.48
N ALA A 252 10.53 -9.72 6.27
CA ALA A 252 9.50 -10.75 6.42
C ALA A 252 8.17 -10.20 6.99
N GLN A 253 8.22 -9.33 7.99
CA GLN A 253 7.01 -8.68 8.53
C GLN A 253 6.41 -7.69 7.54
N GLN A 254 7.24 -7.00 6.75
CA GLN A 254 6.75 -6.16 5.66
C GLN A 254 6.04 -6.98 4.57
N MET A 255 6.47 -8.22 4.33
CA MET A 255 5.76 -9.14 3.43
C MET A 255 4.37 -9.50 3.95
N GLU A 256 4.18 -9.66 5.27
CA GLU A 256 2.85 -9.89 5.86
C GLU A 256 1.94 -8.67 5.67
N GLN A 257 2.48 -7.45 5.83
CA GLN A 257 1.75 -6.21 5.53
C GLN A 257 1.38 -6.11 4.04
N LEU A 258 2.30 -6.45 3.14
CA LEU A 258 2.00 -6.51 1.70
C LEU A 258 0.96 -7.60 1.39
N ALA A 259 1.02 -8.76 2.04
CA ALA A 259 0.02 -9.79 1.87
C ALA A 259 -1.36 -9.30 2.30
N PHE A 260 -1.48 -8.62 3.44
CA PHE A 260 -2.72 -7.99 3.88
C PHE A 260 -3.27 -7.00 2.85
N LEU A 261 -2.42 -6.11 2.34
CA LEU A 261 -2.81 -5.12 1.34
C LEU A 261 -3.12 -5.73 -0.03
N ALA A 262 -2.52 -6.86 -0.38
CA ALA A 262 -2.83 -7.59 -1.59
C ALA A 262 -4.25 -8.15 -1.53
N HIS A 263 -4.68 -8.69 -0.38
CA HIS A 263 -6.07 -9.10 -0.18
C HIS A 263 -7.02 -7.91 -0.28
N ALA A 264 -6.70 -6.79 0.38
CA ALA A 264 -7.50 -5.57 0.28
C ALA A 264 -7.65 -5.08 -1.17
N ALA A 265 -6.57 -5.15 -1.96
CA ALA A 265 -6.57 -4.79 -3.37
C ALA A 265 -7.45 -5.74 -4.21
N VAL A 266 -7.27 -7.05 -4.04
CA VAL A 266 -7.98 -8.08 -4.81
C VAL A 266 -9.47 -8.09 -4.48
N SER A 267 -9.83 -7.94 -3.20
CA SER A 267 -11.21 -7.81 -2.75
C SER A 267 -11.82 -6.43 -3.04
N LYS A 268 -11.06 -5.52 -3.67
CA LYS A 268 -11.47 -4.13 -3.98
C LYS A 268 -11.98 -3.37 -2.74
N CYS A 269 -11.38 -3.66 -1.58
CA CYS A 269 -11.76 -3.04 -0.32
C CYS A 269 -11.27 -1.58 -0.28
N VAL A 270 -12.20 -0.64 -0.16
CA VAL A 270 -11.91 0.80 -0.05
C VAL A 270 -11.52 1.20 1.38
N ALA A 271 -11.91 0.40 2.37
CA ALA A 271 -11.64 0.64 3.79
C ALA A 271 -10.94 -0.58 4.43
N PRO A 272 -9.63 -0.78 4.19
CA PRO A 272 -8.88 -1.93 4.67
C PRO A 272 -8.95 -2.13 6.20
N GLN A 273 -9.22 -1.08 6.97
CA GLN A 273 -9.43 -1.18 8.41
C GLN A 273 -10.63 -2.07 8.83
N ARG A 274 -11.62 -2.21 7.94
CA ARG A 274 -12.80 -3.09 8.11
C ARG A 274 -12.62 -4.46 7.45
N LEU A 275 -11.42 -4.78 6.98
CA LEU A 275 -11.12 -6.05 6.34
C LEU A 275 -10.72 -7.09 7.39
N LEU A 276 -11.31 -8.28 7.29
CA LEU A 276 -10.86 -9.48 7.99
C LEU A 276 -10.41 -10.49 6.94
N ILE A 277 -9.20 -11.03 7.09
CA ILE A 277 -8.64 -12.01 6.14
C ILE A 277 -8.47 -13.35 6.83
N LEU A 278 -8.99 -14.39 6.22
CA LEU A 278 -8.73 -15.79 6.56
C LEU A 278 -7.61 -16.30 5.64
N ALA A 279 -6.40 -16.42 6.15
CA ALA A 279 -5.24 -16.85 5.39
C ALA A 279 -4.79 -18.23 5.85
N GLU A 280 -4.67 -19.17 4.92
CA GLU A 280 -4.18 -20.52 5.23
C GLU A 280 -2.71 -20.66 4.83
N ASP A 281 -1.86 -20.87 5.83
CA ASP A 281 -0.43 -21.19 5.66
C ASP A 281 -0.22 -22.69 5.85
N CYS A 282 0.56 -23.31 4.96
CA CYS A 282 0.94 -24.71 5.06
C CYS A 282 1.67 -25.09 6.36
N HIS A 283 2.31 -24.13 7.03
CA HIS A 283 3.06 -24.35 8.27
C HIS A 283 2.34 -23.84 9.53
N LYS A 284 1.66 -22.69 9.44
CA LYS A 284 0.97 -22.07 10.58
C LYS A 284 -0.49 -22.49 10.71
N GLY A 285 -1.06 -23.16 9.71
CA GLY A 285 -2.49 -23.45 9.63
C GLY A 285 -3.29 -22.21 9.24
N ILE A 286 -4.54 -22.15 9.67
CA ILE A 286 -5.44 -21.04 9.37
C ILE A 286 -5.17 -19.88 10.35
N CYS A 287 -4.94 -18.70 9.79
CA CYS A 287 -4.75 -17.46 10.53
C CYS A 287 -5.83 -16.45 10.16
N VAL A 288 -6.22 -15.64 11.14
CA VAL A 288 -7.08 -14.46 10.96
C VAL A 288 -6.20 -13.21 11.02
N LEU A 289 -6.27 -12.37 9.99
CA LEU A 289 -5.52 -11.12 9.89
C LEU A 289 -6.49 -9.93 9.93
N GLY A 290 -6.09 -8.85 10.59
CA GLY A 290 -6.80 -7.58 10.63
C GLY A 290 -5.85 -6.40 10.79
N ALA A 291 -6.28 -5.21 10.41
CA ALA A 291 -5.52 -3.99 10.66
C ALA A 291 -5.83 -3.43 12.06
N ASP A 292 -4.79 -2.99 12.76
CA ASP A 292 -4.94 -2.26 14.01
C ASP A 292 -5.41 -0.82 13.73
N THR A 293 -6.47 -0.38 14.39
CA THR A 293 -6.99 0.99 14.28
C THR A 293 -7.01 1.60 15.66
N ALA A 294 -6.01 2.45 15.93
CA ALA A 294 -5.81 3.04 17.25
C ALA A 294 -6.63 4.31 17.54
N GLU A 295 -7.35 4.91 16.57
CA GLU A 295 -8.13 6.12 16.85
C GLU A 295 -9.50 6.14 16.14
N PRO A 296 -10.61 6.43 16.85
CA PRO A 296 -11.80 7.00 16.25
C PRO A 296 -11.58 8.48 15.95
N GLU A 297 -12.16 8.99 14.86
CA GLU A 297 -12.42 10.43 14.76
C GLU A 297 -13.25 10.83 16.00
N GLU A 298 -12.72 11.69 16.86
CA GLU A 298 -13.50 12.37 17.88
C GLU A 298 -14.62 13.14 17.17
N VAL A 299 -15.83 12.58 17.15
CA VAL A 299 -17.04 13.37 16.95
C VAL A 299 -17.18 14.20 18.23
N THR A 300 -16.72 15.44 18.17
CA THR A 300 -17.06 16.46 19.16
C THR A 300 -18.57 16.69 19.06
N ASP A 301 -19.33 15.96 19.87
CA ASP A 301 -20.69 16.35 20.22
C ASP A 301 -20.57 17.61 21.09
N ASP A 302 -20.70 18.78 20.46
CA ASP A 302 -20.98 20.03 21.15
C ASP A 302 -22.35 19.90 21.84
N GLU A 303 -22.33 19.38 23.08
CA GLU A 303 -23.47 19.34 23.98
C GLU A 303 -23.91 20.76 24.37
N THR A 304 -24.74 21.37 23.53
CA THR A 304 -25.53 22.56 23.88
C THR A 304 -26.96 22.46 23.34
N ALA A 305 -27.76 21.50 23.80
CA ALA A 305 -29.22 21.66 23.77
C ALA A 305 -29.94 20.69 24.71
N ALA A 306 -30.46 21.27 25.78
CA ALA A 306 -31.37 20.69 26.75
C ALA A 306 -32.56 19.92 26.15
N ASN A 307 -32.98 18.89 26.89
CA ASN A 307 -34.37 18.40 27.01
C ASN A 307 -35.05 17.90 25.73
N THR A 308 -35.04 16.59 25.48
CA THR A 308 -36.27 15.85 25.14
C THR A 308 -36.13 14.37 25.51
N LYS A 309 -36.94 13.93 26.47
CA LYS A 309 -37.19 12.51 26.78
C LYS A 309 -37.87 11.84 25.58
N GLY A 310 -37.32 10.75 25.06
CA GLY A 310 -38.05 9.95 24.07
C GLY A 310 -37.23 8.91 23.30
N ILE A 311 -37.21 7.67 23.82
CA ILE A 311 -37.54 6.45 23.07
C ILE A 311 -36.70 6.14 21.81
N ASN A 312 -35.65 5.30 21.95
CA ASN A 312 -35.41 4.03 21.22
C ASN A 312 -33.91 3.68 21.17
N ASN A 313 -33.54 2.64 21.92
CA ASN A 313 -32.21 2.07 21.96
C ASN A 313 -31.96 1.26 20.68
N ASN A 314 -31.08 1.72 19.78
CA ASN A 314 -30.45 0.89 18.72
C ASN A 314 -29.25 1.59 18.02
N SER A 315 -28.49 2.43 18.72
CA SER A 315 -27.16 2.85 18.27
C SER A 315 -26.11 2.01 18.98
N LYS A 316 -25.60 0.97 18.30
CA LYS A 316 -24.39 0.26 18.74
C LYS A 316 -23.22 1.22 18.58
N ASP A 317 -22.85 1.83 19.70
CA ASP A 317 -21.63 2.60 19.89
C ASP A 317 -20.42 1.77 19.43
N ALA A 318 -19.54 2.41 18.65
CA ALA A 318 -18.29 1.85 18.18
C ALA A 318 -17.37 1.60 19.38
N VAL A 319 -17.35 0.36 19.87
CA VAL A 319 -16.50 -0.06 20.98
C VAL A 319 -15.03 -0.04 20.52
N THR A 320 -14.28 0.81 21.20
CA THR A 320 -12.84 1.01 21.12
C THR A 320 -12.10 -0.17 21.73
N HIS A 321 -11.14 -0.76 21.02
CA HIS A 321 -10.16 -1.67 21.60
C HIS A 321 -8.81 -0.99 21.74
N GLN A 322 -8.43 -0.67 22.98
CA GLN A 322 -7.01 -0.56 23.37
C GLN A 322 -6.42 -1.97 23.41
N GLY A 323 -6.00 -2.49 22.26
CA GLY A 323 -5.03 -3.57 22.19
C GLY A 323 -3.61 -3.01 22.30
N VAL A 324 -2.65 -3.79 22.81
CA VAL A 324 -1.22 -3.45 22.72
C VAL A 324 -0.91 -3.26 21.24
N GLY A 325 -0.73 -2.01 20.82
CA GLY A 325 -0.59 -1.66 19.41
C GLY A 325 0.50 -2.51 18.76
N SER A 326 0.14 -3.26 17.73
CA SER A 326 1.15 -4.05 17.01
C SER A 326 2.13 -3.06 16.38
N PRO A 327 3.46 -3.21 16.56
CA PRO A 327 4.42 -2.27 16.00
C PRO A 327 4.34 -2.18 14.47
N THR A 328 3.68 -3.16 13.83
CA THR A 328 3.48 -3.23 12.38
C THR A 328 2.09 -2.71 11.94
N GLY A 329 1.19 -2.40 12.86
CA GLY A 329 -0.22 -2.10 12.55
C GLY A 329 -1.03 -3.29 12.04
N LEU A 330 -0.45 -4.50 12.00
CA LEU A 330 -1.11 -5.74 11.59
C LEU A 330 -1.36 -6.62 12.81
N LEU A 331 -2.60 -7.08 12.98
CA LEU A 331 -3.02 -8.04 13.99
C LEU A 331 -3.13 -9.42 13.32
N VAL A 332 -2.51 -10.42 13.95
CA VAL A 332 -2.50 -11.81 13.46
C VAL A 332 -2.93 -12.73 14.58
N HIS A 333 -3.90 -13.61 14.32
CA HIS A 333 -4.34 -14.65 15.24
C HIS A 333 -4.35 -16.00 14.54
N ALA A 334 -3.48 -16.92 14.97
CA ALA A 334 -3.49 -18.30 14.48
C ALA A 334 -4.57 -19.10 15.21
N LEU A 335 -5.41 -19.82 14.45
CA LEU A 335 -6.43 -20.67 15.03
C LEU A 335 -5.81 -21.90 15.70
N PRO A 336 -6.36 -22.38 16.83
CA PRO A 336 -5.83 -23.53 17.56
C PRO A 336 -6.14 -24.88 16.87
N VAL A 337 -6.91 -24.85 15.77
CA VAL A 337 -7.39 -26.04 15.06
C VAL A 337 -6.88 -26.01 13.63
N ASP A 338 -6.32 -27.13 13.19
CA ASP A 338 -5.89 -27.36 11.82
C ASP A 338 -6.68 -28.50 11.15
N LEU A 339 -6.43 -28.71 9.86
CA LEU A 339 -7.09 -29.76 9.08
C LEU A 339 -6.78 -31.16 9.63
N ALA A 340 -5.56 -31.39 10.12
CA ALA A 340 -5.16 -32.67 10.70
C ALA A 340 -5.94 -32.98 11.99
N MET A 341 -6.14 -31.98 12.85
CA MET A 341 -6.96 -32.08 14.05
C MET A 341 -8.43 -32.34 13.68
N ALA A 342 -9.00 -31.63 12.71
CA ALA A 342 -10.37 -31.84 12.27
C ALA A 342 -10.58 -33.27 11.73
N HIS A 343 -9.66 -33.76 10.90
CA HIS A 343 -9.67 -35.14 10.40
C HIS A 343 -9.58 -36.16 11.55
N ARG A 344 -8.65 -35.95 12.50
CA ARG A 344 -8.49 -36.83 13.66
C ARG A 344 -9.75 -36.84 14.54
N LEU A 345 -10.35 -35.68 14.83
CA LEU A 345 -11.59 -35.57 15.61
C LEU A 345 -12.73 -36.33 14.94
N LEU A 346 -12.85 -36.24 13.61
CA LEU A 346 -13.85 -36.97 12.84
C LEU A 346 -13.68 -38.49 13.02
N VAL A 347 -12.49 -39.02 12.75
CA VAL A 347 -12.24 -40.46 12.78
C VAL A 347 -12.35 -41.02 14.21
N THR A 348 -11.78 -40.32 15.19
CA THR A 348 -11.54 -40.88 16.53
C THR A 348 -12.62 -40.50 17.54
N THR A 349 -13.11 -39.26 17.52
CA THR A 349 -14.12 -38.78 18.48
C THR A 349 -15.54 -38.99 17.95
N VAL A 350 -15.78 -38.63 16.69
CA VAL A 350 -17.13 -38.69 16.10
C VAL A 350 -17.47 -40.11 15.65
N GLN A 351 -16.62 -40.72 14.82
CA GLN A 351 -16.84 -42.08 14.29
C GLN A 351 -16.35 -43.19 15.23
N ARG A 352 -15.65 -42.85 16.32
CA ARG A 352 -15.14 -43.80 17.34
C ARG A 352 -14.30 -44.94 16.77
N ARG A 353 -13.57 -44.69 15.68
CA ARG A 353 -12.64 -45.65 15.08
C ARG A 353 -11.34 -45.65 15.91
N SER A 354 -10.80 -46.83 16.21
CA SER A 354 -9.56 -46.95 17.00
C SER A 354 -8.37 -46.27 16.30
N GLN A 355 -7.58 -45.52 17.07
CA GLN A 355 -6.23 -45.11 16.67
C GLN A 355 -5.34 -46.34 16.80
N THR A 356 -5.13 -47.07 15.71
CA THR A 356 -4.02 -48.05 15.67
C THR A 356 -2.72 -47.25 15.63
N THR A 357 -1.78 -47.61 16.49
CA THR A 357 -0.45 -46.99 16.72
C THR A 357 0.48 -46.94 15.50
N ASP A 358 0.00 -47.24 14.30
CA ASP A 358 0.78 -47.15 13.08
C ASP A 358 0.81 -45.71 12.59
N GLU A 359 1.98 -45.26 12.15
CA GLU A 359 2.34 -43.93 11.62
C GLU A 359 1.47 -43.46 10.41
N GLY A 360 0.39 -44.17 10.09
CA GLY A 360 -0.58 -43.88 9.03
C GLY A 360 -1.89 -43.22 9.48
N ALA A 361 -1.98 -42.66 10.70
CA ALA A 361 -3.21 -42.00 11.19
C ALA A 361 -3.73 -40.87 10.26
N ASN A 362 -2.85 -40.27 9.44
CA ASN A 362 -3.18 -39.25 8.45
C ASN A 362 -3.69 -39.81 7.10
N GLN A 363 -3.73 -41.14 6.92
CA GLN A 363 -4.12 -41.78 5.65
C GLN A 363 -5.48 -42.49 5.70
N ARG A 364 -6.08 -42.68 6.88
CA ARG A 364 -7.35 -43.38 6.98
C ARG A 364 -8.50 -42.48 6.55
N SER A 365 -9.16 -42.82 5.45
CA SER A 365 -10.32 -42.06 5.02
C SER A 365 -11.47 -42.09 6.06
N PRO A 366 -12.09 -40.94 6.35
CA PRO A 366 -13.29 -40.86 7.16
C PRO A 366 -14.55 -41.25 6.38
N ASN A 367 -14.49 -41.36 5.05
CA ASN A 367 -15.66 -41.52 4.20
C ASN A 367 -16.20 -42.98 4.21
N PRO A 368 -17.51 -43.18 4.00
CA PRO A 368 -18.56 -42.17 3.93
C PRO A 368 -18.90 -41.59 5.31
N VAL A 369 -19.14 -40.27 5.37
CA VAL A 369 -19.50 -39.54 6.60
C VAL A 369 -21.01 -39.32 6.64
N LEU A 370 -21.65 -39.58 7.78
CA LEU A 370 -23.08 -39.31 7.98
C LEU A 370 -23.34 -37.81 8.23
N ARG A 371 -24.56 -37.32 7.96
CA ARG A 371 -24.92 -35.91 8.20
C ARG A 371 -24.80 -35.54 9.66
N GLU A 372 -25.20 -36.44 10.56
CA GLU A 372 -25.10 -36.28 12.00
C GLU A 372 -23.63 -36.23 12.46
N GLU A 373 -22.76 -37.02 11.82
CA GLU A 373 -21.32 -36.99 12.09
C GLU A 373 -20.70 -35.66 11.64
N PHE A 374 -21.06 -35.16 10.46
CA PHE A 374 -20.63 -33.85 9.98
C PHE A 374 -21.06 -32.73 10.94
N ARG A 375 -22.34 -32.70 11.34
CA ARG A 375 -22.85 -31.71 12.30
C ARG A 375 -22.15 -31.81 13.65
N ARG A 376 -21.89 -33.03 14.13
CA ARG A 376 -21.19 -33.24 15.39
C ARG A 376 -19.75 -32.75 15.33
N LEU A 377 -19.03 -33.05 14.24
CA LEU A 377 -17.67 -32.53 14.01
C LEU A 377 -17.67 -31.00 14.00
N ARG A 378 -18.58 -30.38 13.22
CA ARG A 378 -18.72 -28.93 13.16
C ARG A 378 -18.88 -28.31 14.55
N CYS A 379 -19.79 -28.84 15.39
CA CYS A 379 -19.99 -28.32 16.75
C CYS A 379 -18.72 -28.43 17.62
N LEU A 380 -17.98 -29.54 17.52
CA LEU A 380 -16.72 -29.70 18.27
C LEU A 380 -15.66 -28.68 17.83
N LEU A 381 -15.55 -28.43 16.52
CA LEU A 381 -14.62 -27.45 15.98
C LEU A 381 -15.02 -26.02 16.36
N GLU A 382 -16.33 -25.73 16.32
CA GLU A 382 -16.90 -24.43 16.71
C GLU A 382 -16.62 -24.13 18.19
N GLU A 383 -16.90 -25.08 19.09
CA GLU A 383 -16.57 -24.98 20.52
C GLU A 383 -15.07 -24.74 20.74
N ALA A 384 -14.21 -25.43 20.00
CA ALA A 384 -12.76 -25.28 20.12
C ALA A 384 -12.27 -23.89 19.67
N MET A 385 -12.87 -23.31 18.64
CA MET A 385 -12.48 -22.00 18.12
C MET A 385 -13.08 -20.84 18.92
N HIS A 386 -14.37 -20.93 19.26
CA HIS A 386 -15.14 -19.81 19.84
C HIS A 386 -14.50 -19.25 21.12
N HIS A 387 -13.92 -20.10 21.97
CA HIS A 387 -13.27 -19.68 23.22
C HIS A 387 -11.87 -19.06 23.02
N THR A 388 -11.28 -19.17 21.83
CA THR A 388 -9.91 -18.72 21.54
C THR A 388 -9.83 -17.45 20.71
N LEU A 389 -10.94 -17.06 20.07
CA LEU A 389 -10.99 -15.87 19.24
C LEU A 389 -10.83 -14.60 20.08
N PRO A 390 -9.88 -13.72 19.75
CA PRO A 390 -9.71 -12.46 20.46
C PRO A 390 -10.84 -11.49 20.11
N GLN A 391 -11.18 -10.59 21.05
CA GLN A 391 -12.30 -9.66 20.90
C GLN A 391 -12.23 -8.79 19.63
N TRP A 392 -11.03 -8.35 19.24
CA TRP A 392 -10.85 -7.57 18.00
C TRP A 392 -11.32 -8.31 16.74
N VAL A 393 -11.26 -9.66 16.70
CA VAL A 393 -11.77 -10.46 15.58
C VAL A 393 -13.29 -10.44 15.57
N LEU A 394 -13.91 -10.63 16.73
CA LEU A 394 -15.37 -10.63 16.88
C LEU A 394 -15.95 -9.25 16.53
N ASP A 395 -15.33 -8.18 17.01
CA ASP A 395 -15.75 -6.81 16.72
C ASP A 395 -15.61 -6.47 15.23
N LYS A 396 -14.48 -6.83 14.61
CA LYS A 396 -14.31 -6.62 13.16
C LYS A 396 -15.30 -7.43 12.32
N SER A 397 -15.65 -8.63 12.75
CA SER A 397 -16.68 -9.43 12.10
C SER A 397 -18.06 -8.75 12.21
N ASN A 398 -18.39 -8.25 13.40
CA ASN A 398 -19.70 -7.66 13.73
C ASN A 398 -19.91 -6.23 13.22
N THR A 399 -18.86 -5.44 13.04
CA THR A 399 -18.93 -4.03 12.57
C THR A 399 -19.36 -3.89 11.11
N GLY A 400 -19.54 -5.01 10.41
CA GLY A 400 -19.86 -5.05 8.99
C GLY A 400 -18.61 -4.68 8.19
N GLY A 401 -17.99 -5.67 7.58
CA GLY A 401 -16.76 -5.51 6.82
C GLY A 401 -16.72 -6.46 5.65
N VAL A 402 -15.59 -6.47 4.95
CA VAL A 402 -15.31 -7.54 3.98
C VAL A 402 -14.58 -8.63 4.75
N ILE A 403 -15.13 -9.84 4.73
CA ILE A 403 -14.43 -11.05 5.16
C ILE A 403 -14.01 -11.75 3.88
N CYS A 404 -12.71 -11.87 3.66
CA CYS A 404 -12.16 -12.58 2.52
C CYS A 404 -11.17 -13.64 2.99
N GLY A 405 -10.82 -14.57 2.12
CA GLY A 405 -9.80 -15.54 2.46
C GLY A 405 -9.14 -16.16 1.24
N SER A 406 -7.91 -16.61 1.43
CA SER A 406 -7.14 -17.30 0.42
C SER A 406 -6.48 -18.53 1.01
N SER A 407 -6.28 -19.55 0.18
CA SER A 407 -5.58 -20.77 0.55
C SER A 407 -4.87 -21.36 -0.66
N PHE A 408 -3.90 -22.22 -0.40
CA PHE A 408 -3.30 -23.03 -1.45
C PHE A 408 -4.31 -24.06 -2.01
N ASN A 409 -3.96 -24.68 -3.13
CA ASN A 409 -4.81 -25.68 -3.77
C ASN A 409 -4.98 -26.91 -2.86
N GLY A 410 -6.22 -27.27 -2.52
CA GLY A 410 -6.52 -28.32 -1.55
C GLY A 410 -6.57 -27.88 -0.09
N GLY A 411 -6.32 -26.59 0.19
CA GLY A 411 -6.56 -26.00 1.51
C GLY A 411 -8.05 -25.92 1.87
N VAL A 412 -8.32 -25.68 3.15
CA VAL A 412 -9.66 -25.60 3.74
C VAL A 412 -10.56 -24.60 3.01
N LEU A 413 -10.09 -23.38 2.76
CA LEU A 413 -10.91 -22.34 2.13
C LEU A 413 -11.16 -22.63 0.64
N ASN A 414 -10.16 -23.17 -0.06
CA ASN A 414 -10.28 -23.63 -1.44
C ASN A 414 -11.34 -24.74 -1.55
N VAL A 415 -11.25 -25.75 -0.70
CA VAL A 415 -12.20 -26.86 -0.68
C VAL A 415 -13.61 -26.36 -0.34
N ALA A 416 -13.75 -25.46 0.64
CA ALA A 416 -15.04 -24.86 0.99
C ALA A 416 -15.67 -24.11 -0.20
N ALA A 417 -14.89 -23.30 -0.92
CA ALA A 417 -15.35 -22.61 -2.12
C ALA A 417 -15.78 -23.56 -3.25
N ARG A 418 -15.07 -24.68 -3.41
CA ARG A 418 -15.43 -25.72 -4.39
C ARG A 418 -16.70 -26.48 -4.00
N ILE A 419 -16.89 -26.78 -2.72
CA ILE A 419 -18.11 -27.41 -2.19
C ILE A 419 -19.31 -26.49 -2.39
N ALA A 420 -19.16 -25.21 -2.04
CA ALA A 420 -20.19 -24.18 -2.25
C ALA A 420 -20.37 -23.75 -3.71
N GLN A 421 -19.48 -24.19 -4.61
CA GLN A 421 -19.46 -23.90 -6.05
C GLN A 421 -19.43 -22.39 -6.38
N ARG A 422 -18.94 -21.56 -5.46
CA ARG A 422 -18.96 -20.09 -5.55
C ARG A 422 -17.73 -19.50 -4.86
N SER A 423 -17.24 -18.35 -5.36
CA SER A 423 -16.22 -17.57 -4.66
C SER A 423 -16.79 -16.87 -3.42
N SER A 424 -18.00 -16.33 -3.50
CA SER A 424 -18.75 -15.87 -2.32
C SER A 424 -19.36 -17.07 -1.61
N VAL A 425 -18.65 -17.62 -0.63
CA VAL A 425 -19.07 -18.78 0.15
C VAL A 425 -19.98 -18.31 1.27
N SER A 426 -21.27 -18.66 1.20
CA SER A 426 -22.18 -18.43 2.32
C SER A 426 -22.25 -19.66 3.22
N LEU A 427 -22.50 -19.45 4.52
CA LEU A 427 -22.63 -20.52 5.49
C LEU A 427 -23.72 -21.53 5.08
N ASP A 428 -24.92 -21.04 4.74
CA ASP A 428 -26.05 -21.89 4.33
C ASP A 428 -25.74 -22.75 3.10
N HIS A 429 -25.09 -22.18 2.07
CA HIS A 429 -24.75 -22.93 0.86
C HIS A 429 -23.66 -23.96 1.16
N LEU A 430 -22.64 -23.62 1.94
CA LEU A 430 -21.59 -24.55 2.33
C LEU A 430 -22.16 -25.75 3.09
N GLU A 431 -23.00 -25.49 4.10
CA GLU A 431 -23.60 -26.54 4.92
C GLU A 431 -24.59 -27.39 4.13
N THR A 432 -25.48 -26.77 3.36
CA THR A 432 -26.46 -27.49 2.53
C THR A 432 -25.75 -28.38 1.52
N HIS A 433 -24.73 -27.88 0.83
CA HIS A 433 -23.99 -28.68 -0.14
C HIS A 433 -23.20 -29.81 0.55
N ALA A 434 -22.52 -29.53 1.67
CA ALA A 434 -21.79 -30.54 2.43
C ALA A 434 -22.72 -31.67 2.89
N GLU A 435 -23.88 -31.35 3.47
CA GLU A 435 -24.84 -32.33 4.00
C GLU A 435 -25.60 -33.09 2.91
N MET A 436 -26.01 -32.41 1.84
CA MET A 436 -26.90 -33.00 0.82
C MET A 436 -26.15 -33.67 -0.33
N HIS A 437 -24.95 -33.21 -0.68
CA HIS A 437 -24.22 -33.67 -1.86
C HIS A 437 -22.93 -34.41 -1.55
N TYR A 438 -22.27 -34.15 -0.41
CA TYR A 438 -20.97 -34.73 -0.08
C TYR A 438 -21.02 -35.79 1.01
N CYS A 439 -21.82 -35.59 2.06
CA CYS A 439 -22.07 -36.62 3.06
C CYS A 439 -22.65 -37.88 2.41
N GLY A 440 -22.19 -39.05 2.82
CA GLY A 440 -22.55 -40.34 2.21
C GLY A 440 -21.75 -40.75 0.97
N LEU A 441 -20.95 -39.85 0.36
CA LEU A 441 -20.08 -40.23 -0.75
C LEU A 441 -18.84 -41.01 -0.25
N THR A 442 -18.34 -41.91 -1.09
CA THR A 442 -17.08 -42.63 -0.86
C THR A 442 -15.91 -41.90 -1.49
N ASP A 443 -14.68 -42.29 -1.13
CA ASP A 443 -13.46 -41.71 -1.70
C ASP A 443 -13.41 -41.79 -3.22
N VAL A 444 -13.94 -42.87 -3.79
CA VAL A 444 -13.99 -43.07 -5.24
C VAL A 444 -14.73 -41.93 -5.92
N LEU A 445 -15.88 -41.51 -5.38
CA LEU A 445 -16.67 -40.42 -5.96
C LEU A 445 -16.06 -39.04 -5.69
N MET A 446 -15.46 -38.84 -4.51
CA MET A 446 -14.82 -37.56 -4.18
C MET A 446 -13.51 -37.33 -4.95
N SER A 447 -12.71 -38.38 -5.16
CA SER A 447 -11.42 -38.32 -5.85
C SER A 447 -11.51 -37.86 -7.31
N VAL A 448 -12.71 -37.90 -7.91
CA VAL A 448 -12.97 -37.36 -9.25
C VAL A 448 -12.72 -35.86 -9.30
N ASN A 449 -13.04 -35.14 -8.22
CA ASN A 449 -12.94 -33.68 -8.17
C ASN A 449 -11.83 -33.21 -7.23
N TYR A 450 -11.48 -33.98 -6.21
CA TYR A 450 -10.59 -33.53 -5.14
C TYR A 450 -9.28 -34.33 -5.14
N PRO A 451 -8.11 -33.67 -5.02
CA PRO A 451 -6.82 -34.35 -5.00
C PRO A 451 -6.69 -35.28 -3.77
N ASN A 452 -7.33 -34.92 -2.66
CA ASN A 452 -7.42 -35.75 -1.47
C ASN A 452 -8.88 -35.85 -1.02
N ALA A 453 -9.48 -37.02 -1.20
CA ALA A 453 -10.87 -37.28 -0.82
C ALA A 453 -11.09 -37.26 0.70
N ALA A 454 -10.07 -37.63 1.49
CA ALA A 454 -10.20 -37.75 2.94
C ALA A 454 -10.34 -36.39 3.64
N THR A 455 -9.92 -35.30 3.02
CA THR A 455 -9.95 -33.96 3.61
C THR A 455 -11.22 -33.18 3.29
N VAL A 456 -12.03 -33.61 2.32
CA VAL A 456 -13.17 -32.83 1.81
C VAL A 456 -14.19 -32.48 2.91
N ILE A 457 -14.68 -33.49 3.64
CA ILE A 457 -15.66 -33.28 4.71
C ILE A 457 -15.05 -32.56 5.93
N PRO A 458 -13.85 -32.91 6.42
CA PRO A 458 -13.16 -32.13 7.44
C PRO A 458 -12.96 -30.65 7.08
N CYS A 459 -12.56 -30.33 5.84
CA CYS A 459 -12.43 -28.95 5.38
C CYS A 459 -13.76 -28.21 5.43
N ALA A 460 -14.85 -28.83 4.94
CA ALA A 460 -16.18 -28.22 4.96
C ALA A 460 -16.65 -27.93 6.39
N ALA A 461 -16.44 -28.88 7.31
CA ALA A 461 -16.83 -28.74 8.71
C ALA A 461 -16.01 -27.63 9.41
N LEU A 462 -14.71 -27.57 9.13
CA LEU A 462 -13.82 -26.54 9.68
C LEU A 462 -14.17 -25.14 9.18
N ALA A 463 -14.41 -24.97 7.87
CA ALA A 463 -14.82 -23.69 7.30
C ALA A 463 -16.21 -23.25 7.81
N SER A 464 -17.15 -24.19 7.95
CA SER A 464 -18.48 -23.93 8.51
C SER A 464 -18.40 -23.53 9.99
N ALA A 465 -17.61 -24.25 10.79
CA ALA A 465 -17.37 -23.92 12.19
C ALA A 465 -16.68 -22.55 12.35
N LEU A 466 -15.75 -22.21 11.46
CA LEU A 466 -15.07 -20.91 11.45
C LEU A 466 -16.07 -19.78 11.20
N LEU A 467 -16.91 -19.89 10.17
CA LEU A 467 -17.95 -18.91 9.89
C LEU A 467 -18.93 -18.73 11.05
N ARG A 468 -19.37 -19.84 11.69
CA ARG A 468 -20.22 -19.77 12.89
C ARG A 468 -19.52 -19.11 14.07
N SER A 469 -18.26 -19.44 14.32
CA SER A 469 -17.47 -18.85 15.42
C SER A 469 -17.26 -17.34 15.26
N LEU A 470 -17.24 -16.85 14.02
CA LEU A 470 -17.14 -15.45 13.67
C LEU A 470 -18.49 -14.72 13.59
N ASP A 471 -19.62 -15.41 13.75
CA ASP A 471 -20.98 -14.93 13.41
C ASP A 471 -21.08 -14.35 11.98
N ALA A 472 -20.32 -14.95 11.05
CA ALA A 472 -20.21 -14.50 9.68
C ALA A 472 -21.12 -15.32 8.75
N GLN A 473 -22.01 -14.64 8.01
CA GLN A 473 -22.90 -15.29 7.04
C GLN A 473 -22.20 -15.70 5.75
N ARG A 474 -21.10 -15.04 5.40
CA ARG A 474 -20.35 -15.30 4.16
C ARG A 474 -18.90 -14.81 4.25
N PHE A 475 -18.04 -15.43 3.45
CA PHE A 475 -16.72 -14.89 3.12
C PHE A 475 -16.48 -14.94 1.60
N GLU A 476 -15.59 -14.08 1.11
CA GLU A 476 -15.14 -14.07 -0.29
C GLU A 476 -13.82 -14.84 -0.44
N TYR A 477 -13.86 -15.97 -1.15
CA TYR A 477 -12.68 -16.75 -1.50
C TYR A 477 -11.94 -16.11 -2.67
N LEU A 478 -10.66 -15.82 -2.46
CA LEU A 478 -9.74 -15.21 -3.42
C LEU A 478 -8.72 -16.26 -3.88
N PRO A 479 -8.85 -16.82 -5.11
CA PRO A 479 -7.98 -17.89 -5.58
C PRO A 479 -6.55 -17.43 -5.88
N GLU A 480 -6.39 -16.16 -6.30
CA GLU A 480 -5.11 -15.60 -6.72
C GLU A 480 -4.89 -14.27 -6.00
N VAL A 481 -3.96 -14.27 -5.04
CA VAL A 481 -3.52 -13.06 -4.33
C VAL A 481 -2.03 -12.92 -4.49
N HIS A 482 -1.61 -11.84 -5.15
CA HIS A 482 -0.20 -11.59 -5.45
C HIS A 482 0.24 -10.23 -4.92
N ILE A 483 1.50 -10.17 -4.46
CA ILE A 483 2.13 -8.98 -3.89
C ILE A 483 2.07 -7.73 -4.80
N PRO A 484 2.20 -7.80 -6.14
CA PRO A 484 2.00 -6.62 -6.99
C PRO A 484 0.66 -5.92 -6.79
N ALA A 485 -0.40 -6.64 -6.41
CA ALA A 485 -1.70 -6.03 -6.12
C ALA A 485 -1.61 -5.06 -4.93
N ALA A 486 -0.83 -5.39 -3.90
CA ALA A 486 -0.55 -4.52 -2.77
C ALA A 486 0.23 -3.26 -3.18
N LEU A 487 1.21 -3.41 -4.08
CA LEU A 487 2.04 -2.30 -4.55
C LEU A 487 1.22 -1.21 -5.24
N LEU A 488 0.12 -1.57 -5.91
CA LEU A 488 -0.82 -0.61 -6.50
C LEU A 488 -1.41 0.36 -5.47
N LEU A 489 -1.51 -0.06 -4.21
CA LEU A 489 -2.05 0.73 -3.10
C LEU A 489 -0.97 1.54 -2.37
N GLN A 490 0.32 1.29 -2.62
CA GLN A 490 1.42 1.90 -1.89
C GLN A 490 1.63 3.37 -2.27
N PRO A 491 1.29 4.35 -1.41
CA PRO A 491 1.37 5.77 -1.74
C PRO A 491 2.79 6.23 -2.09
N SER A 492 3.83 5.60 -1.53
CA SER A 492 5.23 5.96 -1.73
C SER A 492 5.76 5.67 -3.14
N LEU A 493 5.09 4.82 -3.91
CA LEU A 493 5.49 4.43 -5.27
C LEU A 493 4.93 5.36 -6.35
N TRP A 494 3.91 6.17 -6.03
CA TRP A 494 3.09 6.85 -7.04
C TRP A 494 3.16 8.37 -6.94
N THR A 495 2.90 9.06 -8.06
CA THR A 495 3.08 10.52 -8.15
C THR A 495 1.98 11.29 -7.45
N TYR A 496 0.75 10.75 -7.43
CA TYR A 496 -0.43 11.38 -6.84
C TYR A 496 -0.18 11.77 -5.38
N THR A 497 0.24 10.82 -4.54
CA THR A 497 0.47 11.06 -3.11
C THR A 497 1.59 12.04 -2.86
N ARG A 498 2.69 11.93 -3.62
CA ARG A 498 3.80 12.88 -3.53
C ARG A 498 3.33 14.31 -3.83
N ARG A 499 2.46 14.50 -4.82
CA ARG A 499 1.85 15.81 -5.11
C ARG A 499 0.94 16.26 -3.98
N ASP A 500 0.14 15.39 -3.41
CA ASP A 500 -0.74 15.74 -2.29
C ASP A 500 0.07 16.21 -1.06
N GLN A 501 1.14 15.49 -0.72
CA GLN A 501 2.08 15.89 0.33
C GLN A 501 2.71 17.26 0.05
N VAL A 502 3.18 17.50 -1.18
CA VAL A 502 3.73 18.80 -1.58
C VAL A 502 2.66 19.90 -1.51
N ARG A 503 1.42 19.63 -1.94
CA ARG A 503 0.30 20.59 -1.83
C ARG A 503 0.01 20.94 -0.38
N LYS A 504 -0.09 19.94 0.50
CA LYS A 504 -0.32 20.13 1.94
C LYS A 504 0.83 20.94 2.57
N ALA A 505 2.08 20.59 2.29
CA ALA A 505 3.25 21.32 2.78
C ALA A 505 3.32 22.77 2.25
N LEU A 506 2.93 23.00 0.99
CA LEU A 506 2.84 24.36 0.44
C LEU A 506 1.72 25.15 1.13
N LYS A 507 0.53 24.55 1.38
CA LYS A 507 -0.57 25.21 2.09
C LYS A 507 -0.19 25.70 3.50
N GLN A 508 0.78 25.05 4.17
CA GLN A 508 1.28 25.49 5.48
C GLN A 508 2.16 26.75 5.40
N LYS A 509 2.72 27.06 4.22
CA LYS A 509 3.59 28.24 4.05
C LYS A 509 2.74 29.49 3.81
N PRO A 510 2.95 30.58 4.57
CA PRO A 510 2.10 31.78 4.51
C PRO A 510 2.03 32.42 3.12
N PHE A 511 3.11 32.31 2.33
CA PHE A 511 3.14 32.80 0.95
C PHE A 511 2.14 32.08 0.03
N TYR A 512 1.94 30.77 0.20
CA TYR A 512 1.04 29.97 -0.63
C TYR A 512 -0.36 29.81 0.00
N ALA A 513 -0.48 29.96 1.32
CA ALA A 513 -1.74 29.97 2.04
C ALA A 513 -2.61 31.20 1.71
N ALA A 514 -1.97 32.34 1.42
CA ALA A 514 -2.68 33.54 1.00
C ALA A 514 -3.26 33.37 -0.43
N GLY A 515 -4.48 33.88 -0.63
CA GLY A 515 -5.14 33.91 -1.94
C GLY A 515 -4.24 34.52 -3.03
N SER A 516 -4.47 34.13 -4.28
CA SER A 516 -3.64 34.48 -5.45
C SER A 516 -3.29 35.96 -5.55
N LEU A 517 -4.18 36.84 -5.09
CA LEU A 517 -4.02 38.30 -5.06
C LEU A 517 -2.85 38.81 -4.21
N ARG A 518 -2.32 38.02 -3.26
CA ARG A 518 -1.19 38.42 -2.40
C ARG A 518 0.14 37.77 -2.79
N ARG A 519 0.18 36.98 -3.86
CA ARG A 519 1.40 36.29 -4.33
C ARG A 519 2.24 37.19 -5.24
N THR A 520 2.77 38.28 -4.69
CA THR A 520 3.73 39.13 -5.42
C THR A 520 5.16 38.84 -4.96
N PHE A 521 6.05 38.50 -5.90
CA PHE A 521 7.47 38.31 -5.58
C PHE A 521 8.15 39.67 -5.42
N GLN A 522 8.76 39.95 -4.27
CA GLN A 522 9.45 41.25 -4.04
C GLN A 522 10.55 41.57 -5.08
N ARG A 523 11.04 40.57 -5.82
CA ARG A 523 12.00 40.75 -6.92
C ARG A 523 11.70 39.77 -8.07
N PRO A 524 11.15 40.22 -9.21
CA PRO A 524 10.86 39.34 -10.34
C PRO A 524 12.13 38.71 -10.97
N HIS A 525 13.32 39.28 -10.72
CA HIS A 525 14.61 38.80 -11.27
C HIS A 525 15.46 37.96 -10.32
N ALA A 526 14.93 37.53 -9.18
CA ALA A 526 15.63 36.53 -8.40
C ALA A 526 15.60 35.19 -9.16
N ARG A 527 16.66 34.39 -9.02
CA ARG A 527 16.81 33.04 -9.60
C ARG A 527 15.65 32.07 -9.27
N GLU A 528 14.75 32.51 -8.41
CA GLU A 528 13.57 31.83 -7.88
C GLU A 528 12.30 32.06 -8.72
N ASN A 529 12.29 32.96 -9.71
CA ASN A 529 11.12 33.20 -10.58
C ASN A 529 11.49 33.10 -12.08
N PRO A 530 11.52 31.88 -12.66
CA PRO A 530 11.88 31.65 -14.07
C PRO A 530 10.82 32.16 -15.06
N THR A 531 9.64 32.59 -14.60
CA THR A 531 8.52 33.01 -15.45
C THR A 531 8.42 34.53 -15.65
N ALA A 532 9.29 35.32 -15.03
CA ALA A 532 9.27 36.78 -15.20
C ALA A 532 9.72 37.19 -16.62
N ALA A 533 8.96 38.08 -17.26
CA ALA A 533 9.34 38.64 -18.56
C ALA A 533 10.66 39.43 -18.45
N PRO A 534 11.51 39.45 -19.48
CA PRO A 534 12.80 40.17 -19.46
C PRO A 534 12.67 41.67 -19.16
N THR A 535 11.49 42.25 -19.40
CA THR A 535 11.16 43.66 -19.20
C THR A 535 10.51 43.97 -17.86
N ALA A 536 10.33 42.97 -16.98
CA ALA A 536 9.65 43.13 -15.70
C ALA A 536 10.46 44.05 -14.77
N SER A 537 10.11 45.32 -14.70
CA SER A 537 10.88 46.33 -13.94
C SER A 537 9.95 47.13 -13.04
N TRP A 538 10.50 47.58 -11.91
CA TRP A 538 9.86 48.59 -11.09
C TRP A 538 9.71 49.87 -11.93
N GLN A 539 8.55 50.52 -11.87
CA GLN A 539 8.44 51.90 -12.33
C GLN A 539 9.37 52.78 -11.48
N LYS A 540 9.79 53.94 -12.01
CA LYS A 540 10.67 54.90 -11.31
C LYS A 540 10.16 55.28 -9.89
N ASN A 541 8.88 55.06 -9.63
CA ASN A 541 8.18 55.42 -8.39
C ASN A 541 8.22 54.31 -7.32
N LYS A 542 8.95 53.21 -7.54
CA LYS A 542 8.87 51.97 -6.73
C LYS A 542 7.49 51.30 -6.74
N GLU A 543 6.68 51.60 -7.76
CA GLU A 543 5.41 50.90 -8.02
C GLU A 543 5.63 49.80 -9.06
N TRP A 544 4.85 48.73 -8.96
CA TRP A 544 4.87 47.67 -9.96
C TRP A 544 4.35 48.22 -11.30
N ASN A 545 5.07 47.95 -12.39
CA ASN A 545 4.48 48.08 -13.71
C ASN A 545 3.27 47.11 -13.81
N ALA A 546 2.09 47.61 -14.20
CA ALA A 546 0.86 46.82 -14.30
C ALA A 546 1.04 45.53 -15.11
N LEU A 547 1.79 45.60 -16.23
CA LEU A 547 2.12 44.42 -17.05
C LEU A 547 3.00 43.41 -16.31
N SER A 548 3.87 43.87 -15.42
CA SER A 548 4.75 43.01 -14.62
C SER A 548 3.99 42.40 -13.44
N TYR A 549 3.05 43.14 -12.85
CA TYR A 549 2.17 42.67 -11.78
C TYR A 549 1.28 41.52 -12.28
N ASP A 550 0.63 41.72 -13.43
CA ASP A 550 -0.22 40.72 -14.08
C ASP A 550 0.55 39.47 -14.52
N ASN A 551 1.83 39.60 -14.86
CA ASN A 551 2.66 38.46 -15.22
C ASN A 551 3.27 37.76 -13.99
N SER A 552 3.50 38.50 -12.89
CA SER A 552 3.95 37.92 -11.61
C SER A 552 2.87 37.06 -10.96
N THR A 553 1.58 37.39 -11.17
CA THR A 553 0.45 36.62 -10.66
C THR A 553 0.15 35.39 -11.51
N LYS A 554 0.45 35.43 -12.82
CA LYS A 554 0.27 34.28 -13.75
C LYS A 554 1.28 33.14 -13.55
N GLY A 555 2.39 33.36 -12.84
CA GLY A 555 3.44 32.36 -12.59
C GLY A 555 3.37 31.65 -11.23
N THR A 556 2.28 31.82 -10.47
CA THR A 556 2.08 31.25 -9.12
C THR A 556 0.91 30.27 -9.08
#